data_AF-A0A1D3K247-F1
#
_entry.id   AF-A0A1D3K247-F1
#
_cell.length_a   1.000
_cell.length_b   1.000
_cell.length_c   1.000
_cell.angle_alpha   90.00
_cell.angle_beta   90.00
_cell.angle_gamma   90.00
#
_symmetry.space_group_name_H-M   'P 1'
#
loop_
_entity.id
_entity.type
_entity.pdbx_description
1 polymer ?
#
loop_
_entity_poly.entity_id
_entity_poly.type
_entity_poly.pdbx_seq_one_letter_code
_entity_poly.pdbx_strand_id
1 'polypeptide(L)'
;MNSPSRLKLTLVIASVILCWAYSPIGVHMGLRSYSPGQLALLRFLIASVFMGGVALVLDIGRPRLRDVPWLLVLGFFGVFLHHTCLNYGQQWVTAAASSVLAQSAPLFSVLIAFFCLRERVSVWRWSCVLLGLLGVLVVIWGEQGVGDIDPRGLLILLAAVSWSVYFAIQKHCAHRYSPLTLACYMVWSGTLMLCVNLPGLPAAVAQAPWPENLAVLVLGIFPSALAYLAWAYVLKHVEVSRASVAMYLIPPVAMAMAAILLGEHVAGQVMLGAMIVLASVAAISLEGRWRRGSVAYAERAQPMAVEVLGDKGVAKVQDGR
;
A
#
# COMPACT_ATOMS: atom_id res chain seq x y z
N MET A 1 -13.46 19.16 -16.25
CA MET A 1 -12.03 18.84 -16.04
C MET A 1 -11.64 17.76 -17.04
N ASN A 2 -10.72 18.04 -17.96
CA ASN A 2 -10.29 17.08 -18.98
C ASN A 2 -9.65 15.86 -18.31
N SER A 3 -10.05 14.65 -18.74
CA SER A 3 -9.41 13.41 -18.32
C SER A 3 -7.90 13.51 -18.60
N PRO A 4 -7.02 13.27 -17.61
CA PRO A 4 -5.59 13.37 -17.82
C PRO A 4 -5.13 12.41 -18.91
N SER A 5 -4.12 12.81 -19.69
CA SER A 5 -3.55 11.96 -20.73
C SER A 5 -3.02 10.65 -20.12
N ARG A 6 -3.10 9.56 -20.88
CA ARG A 6 -2.60 8.24 -20.43
C ARG A 6 -1.12 8.32 -20.04
N LEU A 7 -0.32 9.06 -20.81
CA LEU A 7 1.09 9.30 -20.51
C LEU A 7 1.30 9.98 -19.15
N LYS A 8 0.51 11.03 -18.84
CA LYS A 8 0.60 11.71 -17.55
C LYS A 8 0.31 10.75 -16.39
N LEU A 9 -0.74 9.93 -16.49
CA LEU A 9 -1.06 8.95 -15.44
C LEU A 9 0.05 7.90 -15.28
N THR A 10 0.60 7.39 -16.38
CA THR A 10 1.71 6.43 -16.34
C THR A 10 2.94 7.01 -15.66
N LEU A 11 3.31 8.26 -15.99
CA LEU A 11 4.45 8.93 -15.37
C LEU A 11 4.23 9.15 -13.86
N VAL A 12 3.01 9.53 -13.46
CA VAL A 12 2.68 9.67 -12.04
C VAL A 12 2.77 8.33 -11.31
N ILE A 13 2.23 7.25 -11.88
CA ILE A 13 2.32 5.90 -11.30
C ILE A 13 3.80 5.46 -11.18
N ALA A 14 4.61 5.66 -12.22
CA ALA A 14 6.03 5.34 -12.19
C ALA A 14 6.77 6.13 -11.10
N SER A 15 6.45 7.43 -10.93
CA SER A 15 7.04 8.25 -9.87
C SER A 15 6.68 7.75 -8.46
N VAL A 16 5.45 7.29 -8.25
CA VAL A 16 5.01 6.69 -6.97
C VAL A 16 5.79 5.41 -6.69
N ILE A 17 5.93 4.54 -7.70
CA ILE A 17 6.69 3.28 -7.58
C ILE A 17 8.14 3.58 -7.20
N LEU A 18 8.80 4.52 -7.88
CA LEU A 18 10.18 4.90 -7.58
C LEU A 18 10.32 5.47 -6.17
N CYS A 19 9.40 6.33 -5.73
CA CYS A 19 9.43 6.90 -4.39
C CYS A 19 9.26 5.84 -3.30
N TRP A 20 8.29 4.93 -3.46
CA TRP A 20 8.06 3.87 -2.47
C TRP A 20 9.13 2.77 -2.52
N ALA A 21 9.68 2.47 -3.71
CA ALA A 21 10.82 1.57 -3.85
C ALA A 21 12.10 2.14 -3.22
N TYR A 22 12.29 3.47 -3.24
CA TYR A 22 13.38 4.14 -2.51
C TYR A 22 13.21 4.07 -0.99
N SER A 23 11.98 3.96 -0.47
CA SER A 23 11.73 4.12 0.98
C SER A 23 12.53 3.14 1.85
N PRO A 24 12.62 1.83 1.55
CA PRO A 24 13.49 0.92 2.30
C PRO A 24 14.97 1.34 2.28
N ILE A 25 15.48 1.86 1.16
CA ILE A 25 16.86 2.33 1.03
C ILE A 25 17.10 3.55 1.92
N GLY A 26 16.22 4.55 1.83
CA GLY A 26 16.33 5.74 2.68
C GLY A 26 16.19 5.41 4.17
N VAL A 27 15.35 4.43 4.52
CA VAL A 27 15.20 3.97 5.91
C VAL A 27 16.48 3.32 6.40
N HIS A 28 17.10 2.45 5.58
CA HIS A 28 18.36 1.80 5.92
C HIS A 28 19.49 2.84 6.15
N MET A 29 19.55 3.89 5.32
CA MET A 29 20.49 4.99 5.52
C MET A 29 20.20 5.80 6.78
N GLY A 30 18.94 6.16 7.03
CA GLY A 30 18.54 6.96 8.19
C GLY A 30 18.69 6.23 9.53
N LEU A 31 18.53 4.90 9.55
CA LEU A 31 18.70 4.09 10.77
C LEU A 31 20.15 4.07 11.30
N ARG A 32 21.12 4.63 10.58
CA ARG A 32 22.52 4.75 11.03
C ARG A 32 22.71 5.84 12.10
N SER A 33 21.96 6.94 12.03
CA SER A 33 22.01 8.04 13.03
C SER A 33 20.74 8.21 13.87
N TYR A 34 19.62 7.62 13.44
CA TYR A 34 18.33 7.83 14.10
C TYR A 34 17.80 6.54 14.70
N SER A 35 17.18 6.63 15.88
CA SER A 35 16.36 5.52 16.38
C SER A 35 15.17 5.28 15.43
N PRO A 36 14.63 4.05 15.35
CA PRO A 36 13.51 3.74 14.44
C PRO A 36 12.30 4.67 14.58
N GLY A 37 11.95 5.02 15.82
CA GLY A 37 10.87 5.95 16.13
C GLY A 37 11.19 7.39 15.75
N GLN A 38 12.42 7.87 16.00
CA GLN A 38 12.87 9.20 15.58
C GLN A 38 12.89 9.36 14.06
N LEU A 39 13.36 8.34 13.34
CA LEU A 39 13.35 8.30 11.88
C LEU A 39 11.92 8.39 11.33
N ALA A 40 10.98 7.63 11.91
CA ALA A 40 9.57 7.70 11.55
C ALA A 40 9.00 9.09 11.84
N LEU A 41 9.25 9.65 13.01
CA LEU A 41 8.77 10.99 13.37
C LEU A 41 9.31 12.06 12.42
N LEU A 42 10.63 12.10 12.18
CA LEU A 42 11.27 13.14 11.39
C LEU A 42 10.76 13.15 9.93
N ARG A 43 10.71 11.99 9.28
CA ARG A 43 10.21 11.92 7.89
C ARG A 43 8.73 12.36 7.81
N PHE A 44 7.93 12.05 8.81
CA PHE A 44 6.50 12.39 8.81
C PHE A 44 6.20 13.81 9.30
N LEU A 45 7.08 14.43 10.10
CA LEU A 45 7.06 15.86 10.35
C LEU A 45 7.30 16.63 9.05
N ILE A 46 8.34 16.25 8.29
CA ILE A 46 8.64 16.84 6.99
C ILE A 46 7.45 16.68 6.04
N ALA A 47 6.89 15.46 5.95
CA ALA A 47 5.72 15.20 5.13
C ALA A 47 4.49 16.02 5.57
N SER A 48 4.25 16.13 6.88
CA SER A 48 3.13 16.87 7.46
C SER A 48 3.21 18.36 7.12
N VAL A 49 4.41 18.97 7.23
CA VAL A 49 4.65 20.36 6.86
C VAL A 49 4.42 20.56 5.37
N PHE A 50 4.98 19.69 4.53
CA PHE A 50 4.80 19.76 3.08
C PHE A 50 3.31 19.63 2.68
N MET A 51 2.62 18.62 3.18
CA MET A 51 1.19 18.41 2.94
C MET A 51 0.33 19.53 3.55
N GLY A 52 0.76 20.14 4.65
CA GLY A 52 0.17 21.35 5.22
C GLY A 52 0.20 22.51 4.23
N GLY A 53 1.35 22.76 3.59
CA GLY A 53 1.46 23.77 2.53
C GLY A 53 0.55 23.48 1.34
N VAL A 54 0.48 22.21 0.91
CA VAL A 54 -0.45 21.78 -0.16
C VAL A 54 -1.92 21.96 0.25
N ALA A 55 -2.25 21.71 1.52
CA ALA A 55 -3.60 21.84 2.04
C ALA A 55 -4.12 23.28 1.99
N LEU A 56 -3.22 24.26 2.19
CA LEU A 56 -3.55 25.69 2.07
C LEU A 56 -3.90 26.09 0.63
N VAL A 57 -3.32 25.42 -0.37
CA VAL A 57 -3.54 25.72 -1.80
C VAL A 57 -4.77 24.97 -2.35
N LEU A 58 -4.99 23.74 -1.90
CA LEU A 58 -6.03 22.84 -2.44
C LEU A 58 -7.33 22.79 -1.61
N ASP A 59 -7.47 23.68 -0.63
CA ASP A 59 -8.62 23.77 0.30
C ASP A 59 -9.08 22.40 0.82
N ILE A 60 -8.19 21.71 1.53
CA ILE A 60 -8.53 20.42 2.14
C ILE A 60 -9.56 20.66 3.24
N GLY A 61 -10.79 20.22 2.99
CA GLY A 61 -11.91 20.39 3.91
C GLY A 61 -11.62 19.88 5.33
N ARG A 62 -12.12 20.65 6.31
CA ARG A 62 -12.06 20.27 7.73
C ARG A 62 -12.86 18.98 7.97
N PRO A 63 -12.39 18.09 8.84
CA PRO A 63 -13.11 16.86 9.08
C PRO A 63 -14.32 17.16 9.95
N ARG A 64 -15.37 16.35 9.83
CA ARG A 64 -16.48 16.43 10.78
C ARG A 64 -15.95 15.95 12.13
N LEU A 65 -16.24 16.68 13.22
CA LEU A 65 -15.75 16.31 14.57
C LEU A 65 -16.08 14.86 14.95
N ARG A 66 -17.24 14.36 14.50
CA ARG A 66 -17.67 12.96 14.69
C ARG A 66 -16.77 11.91 14.03
N ASP A 67 -16.04 12.30 12.99
CA ASP A 67 -15.16 11.41 12.23
C ASP A 67 -13.70 11.49 12.73
N VAL A 68 -13.37 12.43 13.64
CA VAL A 68 -12.01 12.58 14.20
C VAL A 68 -11.47 11.29 14.82
N PRO A 69 -12.24 10.50 15.62
CA PRO A 69 -11.76 9.22 16.12
C PRO A 69 -11.35 8.27 14.99
N TRP A 70 -12.12 8.20 13.91
CA TRP A 70 -11.78 7.38 12.74
C TRP A 70 -10.52 7.85 12.03
N LEU A 71 -10.29 9.15 11.95
CA LEU A 71 -9.06 9.73 11.37
C LEU A 71 -7.83 9.49 12.25
N LEU A 72 -7.99 9.47 13.58
CA LEU A 72 -6.94 9.07 14.51
C LEU A 72 -6.58 7.59 14.34
N VAL A 73 -7.59 6.71 14.27
CA VAL A 73 -7.38 5.28 14.02
C VAL A 73 -6.75 5.05 12.64
N LEU A 74 -7.13 5.83 11.63
CA LEU A 74 -6.53 5.79 10.29
C LEU A 74 -5.04 6.09 10.33
N GLY A 75 -4.62 7.16 11.02
CA GLY A 75 -3.19 7.49 11.17
C GLY A 75 -2.43 6.58 12.13
N PHE A 76 -3.11 6.00 13.13
CA PHE A 76 -2.52 4.99 13.98
C PHE A 76 -2.05 3.80 13.15
N PHE A 77 -2.93 3.20 12.36
CA PHE A 77 -2.60 2.02 11.56
C PHE A 77 -1.81 2.36 10.28
N GLY A 78 -2.13 3.46 9.62
CA GLY A 78 -1.48 3.86 8.37
C GLY A 78 -0.10 4.49 8.56
N VAL A 79 0.19 5.08 9.72
CA VAL A 79 1.46 5.80 9.92
C VAL A 79 2.18 5.37 11.19
N PHE A 80 1.57 5.56 12.36
CA PHE A 80 2.25 5.35 13.64
C PHE A 80 2.71 3.90 13.82
N LEU A 81 1.77 2.96 13.91
CA LEU A 81 2.06 1.54 14.14
C LEU A 81 2.82 0.94 12.94
N HIS A 82 2.36 1.22 11.71
CA HIS A 82 2.97 0.67 10.51
C HIS A 82 4.45 1.06 10.38
N HIS A 83 4.79 2.36 10.46
CA HIS A 83 6.18 2.76 10.26
C HIS A 83 7.06 2.55 11.50
N THR A 84 6.49 2.54 12.71
CA THR A 84 7.25 2.12 13.89
C THR A 84 7.67 0.65 13.72
N CYS A 85 6.73 -0.26 13.50
CA CYS A 85 7.03 -1.68 13.33
C CYS A 85 7.95 -1.95 12.12
N LEU A 86 7.71 -1.25 10.99
CA LEU A 86 8.56 -1.38 9.81
C LEU A 86 10.01 -0.97 10.11
N ASN A 87 10.22 0.21 10.71
CA ASN A 87 11.57 0.72 10.98
C ASN A 87 12.30 -0.14 12.01
N TYR A 88 11.63 -0.61 13.07
CA TYR A 88 12.23 -1.50 14.06
C TYR A 88 12.59 -2.87 13.45
N GLY A 89 11.71 -3.43 12.61
CA GLY A 89 11.99 -4.70 11.96
C GLY A 89 13.07 -4.60 10.88
N GLN A 90 13.16 -3.48 10.17
CA GLN A 90 14.17 -3.26 9.13
C GLN A 90 15.60 -3.12 9.68
N GLN A 91 15.79 -2.98 10.99
CA GLN A 91 17.13 -3.11 11.58
C GLN A 91 17.72 -4.52 11.47
N TRP A 92 16.87 -5.53 11.24
CA TRP A 92 17.22 -6.95 11.29
C TRP A 92 17.12 -7.67 9.95
N VAL A 93 16.74 -6.95 8.89
CA VAL A 93 16.63 -7.48 7.53
C VAL A 93 17.13 -6.44 6.51
N THR A 94 17.50 -6.92 5.33
CA THR A 94 17.87 -6.10 4.19
C THR A 94 16.74 -5.20 3.70
N ALA A 95 17.08 -4.11 3.02
CA ALA A 95 16.10 -3.24 2.37
C ALA A 95 15.30 -3.98 1.29
N ALA A 96 15.95 -4.91 0.58
CA ALA A 96 15.31 -5.81 -0.37
C ALA A 96 14.22 -6.68 0.29
N ALA A 97 14.56 -7.41 1.37
CA ALA A 97 13.61 -8.27 2.06
C ALA A 97 12.49 -7.47 2.73
N SER A 98 12.79 -6.32 3.36
CA SER A 98 11.75 -5.50 4.00
C SER A 98 10.69 -5.03 3.01
N SER A 99 11.09 -4.67 1.78
CA SER A 99 10.16 -4.28 0.72
C SER A 99 9.20 -5.41 0.34
N VAL A 100 9.70 -6.65 0.27
CA VAL A 100 8.89 -7.82 -0.10
C VAL A 100 7.92 -8.17 1.03
N LEU A 101 8.43 -8.22 2.26
CA LEU A 101 7.64 -8.54 3.46
C LEU A 101 6.53 -7.49 3.67
N ALA A 102 6.81 -6.20 3.45
CA ALA A 102 5.78 -5.15 3.53
C ALA A 102 4.66 -5.33 2.49
N GLN A 103 4.98 -5.84 1.30
CA GLN A 103 4.02 -6.09 0.22
C GLN A 103 3.14 -7.32 0.45
N SER A 104 3.34 -8.05 1.55
CA SER A 104 2.45 -9.14 1.98
C SER A 104 1.14 -8.65 2.62
N ALA A 105 0.94 -7.34 2.82
CA ALA A 105 -0.27 -6.79 3.42
C ALA A 105 -1.58 -7.32 2.81
N PRO A 106 -1.75 -7.49 1.49
CA PRO A 106 -3.00 -8.03 0.95
C PRO A 106 -3.32 -9.46 1.42
N LEU A 107 -2.31 -10.27 1.79
CA LEU A 107 -2.53 -11.59 2.39
C LEU A 107 -3.25 -11.46 3.74
N PHE A 108 -2.76 -10.55 4.59
CA PHE A 108 -3.38 -10.26 5.89
C PHE A 108 -4.74 -9.59 5.74
N SER A 109 -4.95 -8.79 4.68
CA SER A 109 -6.27 -8.22 4.38
C SER A 109 -7.33 -9.31 4.13
N VAL A 110 -6.97 -10.41 3.45
CA VAL A 110 -7.87 -11.56 3.28
C VAL A 110 -8.13 -12.27 4.61
N LEU A 111 -7.11 -12.44 5.45
CA LEU A 111 -7.26 -13.03 6.79
C LEU A 111 -8.18 -12.20 7.68
N ILE A 112 -8.01 -10.88 7.71
CA ILE A 112 -8.87 -9.95 8.45
C ILE A 112 -10.31 -9.99 7.93
N ALA A 113 -10.49 -10.03 6.61
CA ALA A 113 -11.83 -10.14 6.01
C ALA A 113 -12.57 -11.40 6.47
N PHE A 114 -11.88 -12.54 6.54
CA PHE A 114 -12.46 -13.78 7.01
C PHE A 114 -12.71 -13.78 8.53
N PHE A 115 -11.67 -13.54 9.34
CA PHE A 115 -11.74 -13.75 10.79
C PHE A 115 -12.44 -12.60 11.52
N CYS A 116 -12.19 -11.34 11.13
CA CYS A 116 -12.71 -10.18 11.83
C CYS A 116 -14.01 -9.65 11.21
N LEU A 117 -14.10 -9.63 9.87
CA LEU A 117 -15.28 -9.11 9.16
C LEU A 117 -16.31 -10.19 8.81
N ARG A 118 -15.99 -11.48 9.04
CA ARG A 118 -16.85 -12.64 8.75
C ARG A 118 -17.32 -12.67 7.29
N GLU A 119 -16.50 -12.17 6.37
CA GLU A 119 -16.76 -12.23 4.93
C GLU A 119 -16.48 -13.63 4.39
N ARG A 120 -17.25 -14.04 3.37
CA ARG A 120 -16.99 -15.30 2.67
C ARG A 120 -15.76 -15.16 1.77
N VAL A 121 -14.72 -15.93 2.06
CA VAL A 121 -13.49 -15.98 1.27
C VAL A 121 -13.51 -17.22 0.38
N SER A 122 -13.22 -17.05 -0.90
CA SER A 122 -13.18 -18.16 -1.86
C SER A 122 -11.99 -19.09 -1.60
N VAL A 123 -12.10 -20.36 -1.99
CA VAL A 123 -11.00 -21.34 -1.93
C VAL A 123 -9.77 -20.79 -2.68
N TRP A 124 -9.98 -20.11 -3.80
CA TRP A 124 -8.91 -19.45 -4.56
C TRP A 124 -8.09 -18.46 -3.72
N ARG A 125 -8.76 -17.54 -3.00
CA ARG A 125 -8.07 -16.59 -2.13
C ARG A 125 -7.32 -17.27 -1.00
N TRP A 126 -7.90 -18.33 -0.42
CA TRP A 126 -7.21 -19.13 0.59
C TRP A 126 -5.94 -19.78 0.06
N SER A 127 -5.98 -20.39 -1.14
CA SER A 127 -4.79 -20.95 -1.78
C SER A 127 -3.71 -19.89 -2.02
N CYS A 128 -4.10 -18.69 -2.47
CA CYS A 128 -3.16 -17.57 -2.65
C CYS A 128 -2.57 -17.10 -1.31
N VAL A 129 -3.36 -17.06 -0.24
CA VAL A 129 -2.87 -16.70 1.10
C VAL A 129 -1.84 -17.72 1.58
N LEU A 130 -2.14 -19.02 1.50
CA LEU A 130 -1.22 -20.08 1.90
C LEU A 130 0.08 -20.02 1.11
N LEU A 131 0.00 -19.90 -0.22
CA LEU A 131 1.17 -19.78 -1.09
C LEU A 131 1.98 -18.50 -0.78
N GLY A 132 1.31 -17.38 -0.57
CA GLY A 132 1.96 -16.12 -0.21
C GLY A 132 2.66 -16.18 1.14
N LEU A 133 2.06 -16.83 2.14
CA LEU A 133 2.68 -17.04 3.45
C LEU A 133 3.91 -17.97 3.36
N LEU A 134 3.87 -19.00 2.49
CA LEU A 134 5.06 -19.79 2.19
C LEU A 134 6.17 -18.90 1.59
N GLY A 135 5.82 -18.03 0.63
CA GLY A 135 6.76 -17.05 0.07
C GLY A 135 7.40 -16.14 1.13
N VAL A 136 6.60 -15.66 2.10
CA VAL A 136 7.10 -14.89 3.26
C VAL A 136 8.12 -15.69 4.07
N LEU A 137 7.85 -16.97 4.33
CA LEU A 137 8.78 -17.85 5.04
C LEU A 137 10.09 -18.05 4.25
N VAL A 138 10.03 -18.17 2.92
CA VAL A 138 11.24 -18.26 2.08
C VAL A 138 12.07 -16.98 2.15
N VAL A 139 11.44 -15.80 2.19
CA VAL A 139 12.16 -14.52 2.36
C VAL A 139 12.87 -14.48 3.72
N ILE A 140 12.15 -14.77 4.81
CA ILE A 140 12.72 -14.78 6.17
C ILE A 140 13.88 -15.77 6.25
N TRP A 141 13.73 -16.95 5.64
CA TRP A 141 14.78 -17.95 5.58
C TRP A 141 16.03 -17.47 4.83
N GLY A 142 15.84 -16.72 3.74
CA GLY A 142 16.94 -16.14 2.97
C GLY A 142 17.76 -15.09 3.72
N GLU A 143 17.17 -14.40 4.69
CA GLU A 143 17.81 -13.33 5.45
C GLU A 143 18.68 -13.86 6.61
N GLN A 144 18.22 -14.89 7.31
CA GLN A 144 18.80 -15.28 8.60
C GLN A 144 19.25 -16.77 8.67
N GLY A 145 19.07 -17.55 7.59
CA GLY A 145 19.42 -18.98 7.56
C GLY A 145 18.44 -19.87 8.35
N VAL A 146 18.59 -21.21 8.24
CA VAL A 146 17.74 -22.16 9.00
C VAL A 146 18.20 -22.19 10.47
N GLY A 147 17.66 -21.34 11.34
CA GLY A 147 17.84 -21.49 12.80
C GLY A 147 17.91 -20.20 13.62
N ASP A 148 18.25 -19.07 12.99
CA ASP A 148 18.52 -17.80 13.69
C ASP A 148 17.46 -16.73 13.38
N ILE A 149 16.17 -17.13 13.32
CA ILE A 149 15.09 -16.16 13.09
C ILE A 149 14.98 -15.20 14.29
N ASP A 150 15.50 -13.99 14.15
CA ASP A 150 15.33 -12.91 15.12
C ASP A 150 13.86 -12.45 15.11
N PRO A 151 13.13 -12.62 16.23
CA PRO A 151 11.73 -12.21 16.33
C PRO A 151 11.49 -10.72 16.03
N ARG A 152 12.52 -9.87 16.14
CA ARG A 152 12.43 -8.44 15.85
C ARG A 152 12.23 -8.17 14.36
N GLY A 153 12.79 -8.98 13.47
CA GLY A 153 12.54 -8.88 12.03
C GLY A 153 11.08 -9.14 11.65
N LEU A 154 10.38 -9.94 12.46
CA LEU A 154 8.95 -10.23 12.27
C LEU A 154 8.04 -9.02 12.51
N LEU A 155 8.56 -7.93 13.10
CA LEU A 155 7.82 -6.67 13.23
C LEU A 155 7.38 -6.11 11.87
N ILE A 156 8.07 -6.43 10.76
CA ILE A 156 7.63 -6.03 9.42
C ILE A 156 6.30 -6.71 9.04
N LEU A 157 6.05 -7.93 9.50
CA LEU A 157 4.76 -8.59 9.29
C LEU A 157 3.66 -7.89 10.10
N LEU A 158 3.97 -7.43 11.31
CA LEU A 158 3.04 -6.59 12.08
C LEU A 158 2.77 -5.25 11.37
N ALA A 159 3.77 -4.66 10.71
CA ALA A 159 3.57 -3.50 9.85
C ALA A 159 2.63 -3.81 8.67
N ALA A 160 2.76 -4.98 8.03
CA ALA A 160 1.87 -5.42 6.95
C ALA A 160 0.43 -5.67 7.45
N VAL A 161 0.26 -6.25 8.64
CA VAL A 161 -1.05 -6.38 9.32
C VAL A 161 -1.64 -4.99 9.60
N SER A 162 -0.85 -4.08 10.18
CA SER A 162 -1.27 -2.69 10.45
C SER A 162 -1.78 -2.00 9.18
N TRP A 163 -1.04 -2.13 8.08
CA TRP A 163 -1.43 -1.58 6.79
C TRP A 163 -2.73 -2.20 6.23
N SER A 164 -2.97 -3.48 6.50
CA SER A 164 -4.19 -4.18 6.08
C SER A 164 -5.42 -3.68 6.82
N VAL A 165 -5.29 -3.43 8.12
CA VAL A 165 -6.34 -2.79 8.93
C VAL A 165 -6.59 -1.37 8.42
N TYR A 166 -5.53 -0.62 8.11
CA TYR A 166 -5.64 0.69 7.46
C TYR A 166 -6.47 0.63 6.16
N PHE A 167 -6.24 -0.34 5.27
CA PHE A 167 -7.05 -0.47 4.05
C PHE A 167 -8.54 -0.66 4.31
N ALA A 168 -8.90 -1.45 5.33
CA ALA A 168 -10.30 -1.62 5.72
C ALA A 168 -10.93 -0.31 6.21
N ILE A 169 -10.22 0.44 7.07
CA ILE A 169 -10.67 1.73 7.59
C ILE A 169 -10.72 2.79 6.47
N GLN A 170 -9.72 2.82 5.60
CA GLN A 170 -9.66 3.74 4.46
C GLN A 170 -10.85 3.52 3.54
N LYS A 171 -11.19 2.27 3.20
CA LYS A 171 -12.37 1.92 2.42
C LYS A 171 -13.65 2.37 3.12
N HIS A 172 -13.73 2.19 4.44
CA HIS A 172 -14.84 2.71 5.23
C HIS A 172 -14.92 4.24 5.17
N CYS A 173 -13.82 4.99 5.15
CA CYS A 173 -13.87 6.46 5.13
C CYS A 173 -13.99 7.06 3.71
N ALA A 174 -13.69 6.27 2.67
CA ALA A 174 -13.63 6.72 1.27
C ALA A 174 -14.95 7.23 0.68
N HIS A 175 -16.10 6.88 1.27
CA HIS A 175 -17.40 7.41 0.83
C HIS A 175 -17.68 8.83 1.34
N ARG A 176 -16.94 9.32 2.34
CA ARG A 176 -17.14 10.64 2.96
C ARG A 176 -16.06 11.65 2.59
N TYR A 177 -14.85 11.17 2.33
CA TYR A 177 -13.67 12.00 2.15
C TYR A 177 -12.95 11.65 0.86
N SER A 178 -12.37 12.67 0.20
CA SER A 178 -11.54 12.45 -0.98
C SER A 178 -10.27 11.66 -0.62
N PRO A 179 -9.66 10.92 -1.56
CA PRO A 179 -8.39 10.23 -1.34
C PRO A 179 -7.28 11.16 -0.82
N LEU A 180 -7.25 12.40 -1.31
CA LEU A 180 -6.30 13.42 -0.89
C LEU A 180 -6.50 13.80 0.59
N THR A 181 -7.76 14.05 0.97
CA THR A 181 -8.14 14.38 2.35
C THR A 181 -7.76 13.26 3.31
N LEU A 182 -8.07 12.01 2.95
CA LEU A 182 -7.71 10.85 3.77
C LEU A 182 -6.20 10.69 3.93
N ALA A 183 -5.42 10.90 2.85
CA ALA A 183 -3.96 10.84 2.91
C ALA A 183 -3.39 11.89 3.87
N CYS A 184 -3.85 13.15 3.79
CA CYS A 184 -3.40 14.21 4.68
C CYS A 184 -3.76 13.93 6.14
N TYR A 185 -4.99 13.54 6.45
CA TYR A 185 -5.36 13.25 7.83
C TYR A 185 -4.67 12.00 8.37
N MET A 186 -4.46 10.96 7.57
CA MET A 186 -3.64 9.81 7.96
C MET A 186 -2.22 10.23 8.35
N VAL A 187 -1.59 11.08 7.55
CA VAL A 187 -0.24 11.59 7.82
C VAL A 187 -0.24 12.46 9.06
N TRP A 188 -1.12 13.44 9.17
CA TRP A 188 -1.14 14.36 10.31
C TRP A 188 -1.48 13.67 11.64
N SER A 189 -2.50 12.82 11.67
CA SER A 189 -2.86 12.11 12.91
C SER A 189 -1.80 11.09 13.32
N GLY A 190 -1.20 10.38 12.36
CA GLY A 190 -0.08 9.48 12.65
C GLY A 190 1.16 10.22 13.12
N THR A 191 1.48 11.37 12.51
CA THR A 191 2.61 12.23 12.94
C THR A 191 2.40 12.72 14.37
N LEU A 192 1.18 13.16 14.71
CA LEU A 192 0.82 13.57 16.06
C LEU A 192 1.13 12.46 17.08
N MET A 193 0.80 11.20 16.76
CA MET A 193 1.09 10.06 17.63
C MET A 193 2.59 9.75 17.69
N LEU A 194 3.32 9.92 16.58
CA LEU A 194 4.77 9.73 16.51
C LEU A 194 5.54 10.74 17.36
N CYS A 195 4.94 11.86 17.76
CA CYS A 195 5.57 12.89 18.62
C CYS A 195 6.04 12.34 19.98
N VAL A 196 5.59 11.16 20.40
CA VAL A 196 6.20 10.42 21.54
C VAL A 196 7.70 10.21 21.37
N ASN A 197 8.21 10.18 20.13
CA ASN A 197 9.64 10.04 19.80
C ASN A 197 10.37 11.38 19.63
N LEU A 198 9.74 12.51 19.99
CA LEU A 198 10.33 13.84 19.90
C LEU A 198 11.53 14.05 20.85
N PRO A 199 11.55 13.49 22.09
CA PRO A 199 12.70 13.64 22.98
C PRO A 199 14.01 13.20 22.31
N GLY A 200 15.03 14.05 22.38
CA GLY A 200 16.35 13.80 21.78
C GLY A 200 16.43 13.95 20.26
N LEU A 201 15.31 14.13 19.54
CA LEU A 201 15.32 14.26 18.08
C LEU A 201 16.14 15.48 17.59
N PRO A 202 16.01 16.70 18.16
CA PRO A 202 16.80 17.85 17.69
C PRO A 202 18.32 17.63 17.84
N ALA A 203 18.74 16.96 18.92
CA ALA A 203 20.14 16.61 19.13
C ALA A 203 20.62 15.57 18.11
N ALA A 204 19.81 14.54 17.84
CA ALA A 204 20.11 13.55 16.80
C ALA A 204 20.26 14.19 15.42
N VAL A 205 19.37 15.14 15.05
CA VAL A 205 19.47 15.89 13.78
C VAL A 205 20.77 16.69 13.69
N ALA A 206 21.19 17.32 14.77
CA ALA A 206 22.41 18.11 14.81
C ALA A 206 23.69 17.26 14.74
N GLN A 207 23.64 16.02 15.24
CA GLN A 207 24.79 15.09 15.26
C GLN A 207 24.87 14.23 13.99
N ALA A 208 23.75 13.97 13.34
CA ALA A 208 23.67 13.11 12.17
C ALA A 208 24.49 13.67 10.99
N PRO A 209 25.29 12.83 10.30
CA PRO A 209 26.01 13.24 9.11
C PRO A 209 25.07 13.75 8.01
N TRP A 210 25.56 14.69 7.20
CA TRP A 210 24.78 15.29 6.11
C TRP A 210 24.11 14.27 5.16
N PRO A 211 24.78 13.18 4.71
CA PRO A 211 24.14 12.19 3.85
C PRO A 211 22.91 11.52 4.48
N GLU A 212 22.91 11.31 5.80
CA GLU A 212 21.82 10.67 6.52
C GLU A 212 20.65 11.64 6.72
N ASN A 213 20.95 12.90 7.07
CA ASN A 213 19.96 13.98 7.09
C ASN A 213 19.29 14.17 5.73
N LEU A 214 20.08 14.15 4.65
CA LEU A 214 19.56 14.22 3.29
C LEU A 214 18.67 13.02 2.97
N ALA A 215 19.06 11.80 3.37
CA ALA A 215 18.23 10.61 3.18
C ALA A 215 16.86 10.75 3.89
N VAL A 216 16.83 11.24 5.13
CA VAL A 216 15.55 11.46 5.84
C VAL A 216 14.73 12.61 5.22
N LEU A 217 15.39 13.65 4.73
CA LEU A 217 14.71 14.73 4.00
C LEU A 217 14.07 14.21 2.72
N VAL A 218 14.80 13.41 1.93
CA VAL A 218 14.28 12.76 0.73
C VAL A 218 13.13 11.83 1.10
N LEU A 219 13.25 11.03 2.16
CA LEU A 219 12.17 10.17 2.66
C LEU A 219 10.89 10.96 2.96
N GLY A 220 11.04 12.07 3.68
CA GLY A 220 9.92 12.91 4.10
C GLY A 220 9.19 13.55 2.93
N ILE A 221 9.93 14.09 1.96
CA ILE A 221 9.34 14.81 0.82
C ILE A 221 8.79 13.83 -0.21
N PHE A 222 9.57 12.83 -0.62
CA PHE A 222 9.24 12.01 -1.79
C PHE A 222 8.31 10.84 -1.42
N PRO A 223 8.74 9.75 -0.74
CA PRO A 223 7.83 8.67 -0.34
C PRO A 223 6.73 9.08 0.63
N SER A 224 7.01 10.00 1.57
CA SER A 224 6.07 10.30 2.67
C SER A 224 5.11 11.47 2.42
N ALA A 225 5.35 12.31 1.41
CA ALA A 225 4.39 13.35 1.00
C ALA A 225 3.99 13.22 -0.47
N LEU A 226 4.92 13.47 -1.38
CA LEU A 226 4.64 13.52 -2.82
C LEU A 226 4.03 12.22 -3.34
N ALA A 227 4.55 11.06 -2.94
CA ALA A 227 4.02 9.78 -3.37
C ALA A 227 2.60 9.53 -2.87
N TYR A 228 2.27 9.91 -1.63
CA TYR A 228 0.88 9.83 -1.13
C TYR A 228 -0.07 10.78 -1.86
N LEU A 229 0.37 12.02 -2.13
CA LEU A 229 -0.40 12.99 -2.90
C LEU A 229 -0.62 12.52 -4.36
N ALA A 230 0.43 12.02 -4.99
CA ALA A 230 0.40 11.45 -6.34
C ALA A 230 -0.49 10.21 -6.39
N TRP A 231 -0.41 9.35 -5.39
CA TRP A 231 -1.28 8.18 -5.29
C TRP A 231 -2.75 8.57 -5.11
N ALA A 232 -3.05 9.54 -4.25
CA ALA A 232 -4.40 10.09 -4.12
C ALA A 232 -4.93 10.65 -5.46
N TYR A 233 -4.06 11.30 -6.24
CA TYR A 233 -4.40 11.75 -7.59
C TYR A 233 -4.67 10.57 -8.55
N VAL A 234 -3.87 9.50 -8.51
CA VAL A 234 -4.09 8.29 -9.32
C VAL A 234 -5.43 7.64 -8.96
N LEU A 235 -5.73 7.47 -7.67
CA LEU A 235 -6.98 6.87 -7.20
C LEU A 235 -8.23 7.68 -7.55
N LYS A 236 -8.08 8.98 -7.80
CA LYS A 236 -9.18 9.84 -8.32
C LYS A 236 -9.51 9.56 -9.79
N HIS A 237 -8.57 9.05 -10.57
CA HIS A 237 -8.70 8.91 -12.04
C HIS A 237 -8.65 7.46 -12.53
N VAL A 238 -8.20 6.51 -11.71
CA VAL A 238 -8.01 5.10 -12.07
C VAL A 238 -8.69 4.23 -11.02
N GLU A 239 -9.39 3.19 -11.46
CA GLU A 239 -9.95 2.18 -10.55
C GLU A 239 -8.85 1.61 -9.64
N VAL A 240 -9.11 1.60 -8.32
CA VAL A 240 -8.17 1.13 -7.30
C VAL A 240 -7.56 -0.22 -7.67
N SER A 241 -8.37 -1.19 -8.07
CA SER A 241 -7.90 -2.53 -8.45
C SER A 241 -6.90 -2.50 -9.61
N ARG A 242 -7.08 -1.62 -10.61
CA ARG A 242 -6.17 -1.50 -11.75
C ARG A 242 -4.88 -0.76 -11.36
N ALA A 243 -5.00 0.29 -10.55
CA ALA A 243 -3.85 1.05 -10.10
C ALA A 243 -2.94 0.21 -9.19
N SER A 244 -3.52 -0.58 -8.28
CA SER A 244 -2.77 -1.40 -7.31
C SER A 244 -1.91 -2.48 -7.96
N VAL A 245 -2.26 -2.98 -9.17
CA VAL A 245 -1.42 -3.96 -9.89
C VAL A 245 -0.03 -3.38 -10.19
N ALA A 246 0.06 -2.08 -10.51
CA ALA A 246 1.34 -1.44 -10.78
C ALA A 246 2.25 -1.38 -9.53
N MET A 247 1.65 -1.38 -8.33
CA MET A 247 2.40 -1.36 -7.07
C MET A 247 3.18 -2.66 -6.82
N TYR A 248 2.89 -3.74 -7.55
CA TYR A 248 3.69 -4.97 -7.48
C TYR A 248 5.08 -4.85 -8.11
N LEU A 249 5.35 -3.76 -8.83
CA LEU A 249 6.71 -3.42 -9.29
C LEU A 249 7.57 -2.82 -8.18
N ILE A 250 7.01 -2.46 -7.02
CA ILE A 250 7.78 -1.83 -5.93
C ILE A 250 8.92 -2.74 -5.45
N PRO A 251 8.72 -4.02 -5.05
CA PRO A 251 9.84 -4.83 -4.56
C PRO A 251 10.92 -5.11 -5.60
N PRO A 252 10.61 -5.49 -6.86
CA PRO A 252 11.66 -5.66 -7.86
C PRO A 252 12.50 -4.40 -8.08
N VAL A 253 11.86 -3.21 -8.08
CA VAL A 253 12.57 -1.93 -8.19
C VAL A 253 13.38 -1.65 -6.92
N ALA A 254 12.82 -1.90 -5.74
CA ALA A 254 13.51 -1.72 -4.47
C ALA A 254 14.73 -2.64 -4.34
N MET A 255 14.63 -3.90 -4.78
CA MET A 255 15.74 -4.86 -4.81
C MET A 255 16.85 -4.38 -5.75
N ALA A 256 16.51 -3.90 -6.95
CA ALA A 256 17.48 -3.32 -7.87
C ALA A 256 18.15 -2.07 -7.29
N MET A 257 17.36 -1.18 -6.68
CA MET A 257 17.87 0.02 -6.01
C MET A 257 18.76 -0.33 -4.82
N ALA A 258 18.41 -1.31 -4.01
CA ALA A 258 19.21 -1.75 -2.88
C ALA A 258 20.54 -2.36 -3.33
N ALA A 259 20.54 -3.18 -4.38
CA ALA A 259 21.77 -3.73 -4.96
C ALA A 259 22.71 -2.61 -5.48
N ILE A 260 22.16 -1.58 -6.14
CA ILE A 260 22.96 -0.50 -6.75
C ILE A 260 23.41 0.54 -5.71
N LEU A 261 22.51 0.98 -4.83
CA LEU A 261 22.73 2.12 -3.92
C LEU A 261 23.34 1.70 -2.58
N LEU A 262 23.00 0.51 -2.07
CA LEU A 262 23.51 -0.01 -0.80
C LEU A 262 24.57 -1.10 -0.98
N GLY A 263 24.74 -1.63 -2.20
CA GLY A 263 25.62 -2.77 -2.43
C GLY A 263 25.08 -4.07 -1.82
N GLU A 264 23.76 -4.15 -1.57
CA GLU A 264 23.13 -5.34 -0.99
C GLU A 264 23.23 -6.54 -1.94
N HIS A 265 23.72 -7.66 -1.42
CA HIS A 265 23.69 -8.94 -2.13
C HIS A 265 22.34 -9.61 -1.85
N VAL A 266 21.44 -9.52 -2.82
CA VAL A 266 20.09 -10.09 -2.69
C VAL A 266 20.17 -11.62 -2.80
N ALA A 267 19.89 -12.32 -1.69
CA ALA A 267 19.92 -13.78 -1.65
C ALA A 267 18.88 -14.38 -2.62
N GLY A 268 19.22 -15.52 -3.25
CA GLY A 268 18.33 -16.21 -4.19
C GLY A 268 17.00 -16.63 -3.56
N GLN A 269 17.01 -16.94 -2.26
CA GLN A 269 15.82 -17.22 -1.47
C GLN A 269 14.92 -15.99 -1.35
N VAL A 270 15.47 -14.79 -1.13
CA VAL A 270 14.70 -13.54 -1.09
C VAL A 270 14.06 -13.28 -2.45
N MET A 271 14.77 -13.52 -3.55
CA MET A 271 14.21 -13.42 -4.91
C MET A 271 13.08 -14.43 -5.14
N LEU A 272 13.27 -15.70 -4.76
CA LEU A 272 12.25 -16.74 -4.88
C LEU A 272 11.00 -16.42 -4.05
N GLY A 273 11.20 -16.04 -2.79
CA GLY A 273 10.14 -15.62 -1.90
C GLY A 273 9.39 -14.40 -2.44
N ALA A 274 10.10 -13.40 -2.99
CA ALA A 274 9.50 -12.25 -3.65
C ALA A 274 8.60 -12.65 -4.83
N MET A 275 9.07 -13.53 -5.70
CA MET A 275 8.25 -14.04 -6.82
C MET A 275 6.98 -14.71 -6.31
N ILE A 276 7.08 -15.55 -5.28
CA ILE A 276 5.93 -16.25 -4.70
C ILE A 276 4.94 -15.27 -4.05
N VAL A 277 5.41 -14.34 -3.21
CA VAL A 277 4.56 -13.34 -2.54
C VAL A 277 3.85 -12.46 -3.56
N LEU A 278 4.59 -11.93 -4.54
CA LEU A 278 4.04 -11.03 -5.55
C LEU A 278 3.03 -11.74 -6.46
N ALA A 279 3.32 -12.98 -6.87
CA ALA A 279 2.39 -13.77 -7.68
C ALA A 279 1.09 -14.05 -6.91
N SER A 280 1.18 -14.46 -5.64
CA SER A 280 0.02 -14.71 -4.79
C SER A 280 -0.85 -13.47 -4.58
N VAL A 281 -0.22 -12.34 -4.28
CA VAL A 281 -0.92 -11.08 -4.05
C VAL A 281 -1.54 -10.53 -5.34
N ALA A 282 -0.84 -10.66 -6.48
CA ALA A 282 -1.38 -10.34 -7.80
C ALA A 282 -2.59 -11.22 -8.14
N ALA A 283 -2.50 -12.52 -7.88
CA ALA A 283 -3.60 -13.48 -8.10
C ALA A 283 -4.85 -13.14 -7.27
N ILE A 284 -4.70 -12.68 -6.02
CA ILE A 284 -5.81 -12.18 -5.19
C ILE A 284 -6.48 -10.97 -5.86
N SER A 285 -5.67 -10.07 -6.45
CA SER A 285 -6.16 -8.84 -7.08
C SER A 285 -6.90 -9.09 -8.40
N LEU A 286 -6.54 -10.16 -9.11
CA LEU A 286 -7.08 -10.50 -10.42
C LEU A 286 -8.41 -11.28 -10.36
N GLU A 287 -8.69 -12.00 -9.27
CA GLU A 287 -9.94 -12.78 -9.13
C GLU A 287 -11.20 -11.91 -9.32
N GLY A 288 -11.18 -10.67 -8.82
CA GLY A 288 -12.30 -9.73 -8.97
C GLY A 288 -12.57 -9.30 -10.42
N ARG A 289 -11.59 -9.46 -11.32
CA ARG A 289 -11.71 -9.18 -12.76
C ARG A 289 -12.23 -10.41 -13.50
N TRP A 290 -11.73 -11.60 -13.15
CA TRP A 290 -12.21 -12.86 -13.74
C TRP A 290 -13.67 -13.14 -13.40
N ARG A 291 -14.08 -13.00 -12.13
CA ARG A 291 -15.50 -13.21 -11.76
C ARG A 291 -16.45 -12.21 -12.43
N ARG A 292 -16.09 -10.92 -12.54
CA ARG A 292 -16.90 -9.92 -13.27
C ARG A 292 -16.97 -10.22 -14.77
N GLY A 293 -15.88 -10.67 -15.39
CA GLY A 293 -15.85 -11.08 -16.79
C GLY A 293 -16.66 -12.35 -17.06
N SER A 294 -16.60 -13.34 -16.16
CA SER A 294 -17.36 -14.59 -16.27
C SER A 294 -18.86 -14.37 -16.06
N VAL A 295 -19.27 -13.49 -15.15
CA VAL A 295 -20.69 -13.12 -14.96
C VAL A 295 -21.21 -12.32 -16.15
N ALA A 296 -20.45 -11.33 -16.65
CA ALA A 296 -20.84 -10.57 -17.84
C ALA A 296 -20.85 -11.41 -19.13
N TYR A 297 -20.00 -12.43 -19.23
CA TYR A 297 -20.05 -13.42 -20.31
C TYR A 297 -21.26 -14.36 -20.15
N ALA A 298 -21.55 -14.84 -18.94
CA ALA A 298 -22.72 -15.69 -18.67
C ALA A 298 -24.05 -14.96 -18.91
N GLU A 299 -24.16 -13.67 -18.58
CA GLU A 299 -25.32 -12.83 -18.91
C GLU A 299 -25.49 -12.61 -20.42
N ARG A 300 -24.38 -12.46 -21.16
CA ARG A 300 -24.41 -12.37 -22.64
C ARG A 300 -24.64 -13.70 -23.35
N ALA A 301 -24.27 -14.80 -22.70
CA ALA A 301 -24.40 -16.16 -23.23
C ALA A 301 -25.74 -16.82 -22.83
N GLN A 302 -26.62 -16.13 -22.10
CA GLN A 302 -28.01 -16.56 -21.99
C GLN A 302 -28.62 -16.52 -23.40
N PRO A 303 -29.09 -17.66 -23.94
CA PRO A 303 -29.84 -17.63 -25.19
C PRO A 303 -31.04 -16.70 -24.97
N MET A 304 -31.27 -15.77 -25.90
CA MET A 304 -32.51 -15.00 -25.90
C MET A 304 -33.64 -16.00 -25.75
N ALA A 305 -34.39 -15.88 -24.64
CA ALA A 305 -35.57 -16.70 -24.44
C ALA A 305 -36.42 -16.54 -25.69
N VAL A 306 -36.52 -17.62 -26.47
CA VAL A 306 -37.51 -17.71 -27.54
C VAL A 306 -38.82 -17.66 -26.80
N GLU A 307 -39.43 -16.48 -26.82
CA GLU A 307 -40.77 -16.25 -26.33
C GLU A 307 -41.68 -17.17 -27.15
N VAL A 308 -42.00 -18.33 -26.57
CA VAL A 308 -42.98 -19.25 -27.14
C VAL A 308 -44.32 -18.53 -27.04
N LEU A 309 -44.64 -17.81 -28.12
CA LEU A 309 -45.95 -17.20 -28.35
C LEU A 309 -47.01 -18.29 -28.21
N GLY A 310 -47.73 -18.23 -27.09
CA GLY A 310 -48.92 -19.02 -26.85
C GLY A 310 -49.99 -18.68 -27.89
N ASP A 311 -50.49 -19.74 -28.50
CA ASP A 311 -51.63 -19.83 -29.40
C ASP A 311 -52.79 -18.87 -29.06
N LYS A 312 -53.03 -17.88 -29.94
CA LYS A 312 -54.35 -17.37 -30.37
C LYS A 312 -54.22 -16.14 -31.30
N GLY A 313 -54.57 -16.35 -32.57
CA GLY A 313 -55.43 -15.44 -33.35
C GLY A 313 -54.87 -14.10 -33.85
N VAL A 314 -54.49 -14.07 -35.13
CA VAL A 314 -54.76 -13.03 -36.15
C VAL A 314 -54.78 -11.55 -35.70
N ALA A 315 -53.79 -10.74 -36.14
CA ALA A 315 -53.98 -9.72 -37.19
C ALA A 315 -52.79 -8.75 -37.35
N LYS A 316 -52.38 -8.60 -38.62
CA LYS A 316 -51.83 -7.43 -39.33
C LYS A 316 -50.51 -6.80 -38.87
N VAL A 317 -49.48 -7.14 -39.64
CA VAL A 317 -48.37 -6.26 -40.01
C VAL A 317 -48.93 -5.00 -40.68
N GLN A 318 -48.56 -3.83 -40.18
CA GLN A 318 -48.58 -2.60 -40.96
C GLN A 318 -47.21 -1.94 -40.88
N ASP A 319 -46.56 -1.92 -42.04
CA ASP A 319 -45.35 -1.20 -42.37
C ASP A 319 -45.70 0.27 -42.69
N GLY A 320 -44.76 1.19 -42.41
CA GLY A 320 -44.74 2.54 -43.00
C GLY A 320 -45.04 3.73 -42.07
N ARG A 321 -44.00 4.28 -41.43
CA ARG A 321 -43.39 5.60 -41.74
C ARG A 321 -42.30 5.95 -40.73
#